data_AF-A0A1M6J9E8-F1
#
_entry.id   AF-A0A1M6J9E8-F1
#
_cell.length_a   1.000
_cell.length_b   1.000
_cell.length_c   1.000
_cell.angle_alpha   90.00
_cell.angle_beta   90.00
_cell.angle_gamma   90.00
#
_symmetry.space_group_name_H-M   'P 1'
#
loop_
_entity.id
_entity.type
_entity.pdbx_description
1 polymer ?
#
loop_
_entity_poly.entity_id
_entity_poly.type
_entity_poly.pdbx_seq_one_letter_code
_entity_poly.pdbx_strand_id
1 'polypeptide(L)'
;MISYCLIFISLSYQGVTQPELKGSLTTSEELYNRSQELQGLRNDWDRRNGTTAVMRAIDNETGEEVLLVATNSPKKTIISDFKGNLMGNEIYIGGKGHAEETIIKNAGDRYTLIEGGSSRNVCKGICQPLIEGKGMQLGGLEFRGRADKTPYRMFWKN
;
A
#
# COMPACT_ATOMS: atom_id res chain seq x y z
N MET A 1 13.38 -62.62 9.02
CA MET A 1 12.72 -61.38 9.49
C MET A 1 13.70 -60.24 9.30
N ILE A 2 13.45 -59.38 8.30
CA ILE A 2 14.35 -58.27 7.95
C ILE A 2 13.84 -57.04 8.70
N SER A 3 14.64 -56.54 9.63
CA SER A 3 14.34 -55.33 10.41
C SER A 3 14.81 -54.11 9.64
N TYR A 4 13.88 -53.24 9.23
CA TYR A 4 14.19 -51.94 8.64
C TYR A 4 14.37 -50.94 9.78
N CYS A 5 15.60 -50.46 9.98
CA CYS A 5 15.90 -49.35 10.87
C CYS A 5 15.60 -48.05 10.11
N LEU A 6 14.47 -47.41 10.43
CA LEU A 6 14.09 -46.09 9.92
C LEU A 6 14.92 -45.03 10.66
N ILE A 7 15.92 -44.48 9.97
CA ILE A 7 16.66 -43.31 10.43
C ILE A 7 15.79 -42.08 10.16
N PHE A 8 15.22 -41.51 11.22
CA PHE A 8 14.59 -40.18 11.17
C PHE A 8 15.70 -39.12 11.10
N ILE A 9 15.94 -38.57 9.91
CA ILE A 9 16.75 -37.36 9.76
C ILE A 9 15.86 -36.16 10.10
N SER A 10 16.05 -35.58 11.28
CA SER A 10 15.44 -34.28 11.62
C SER A 10 16.16 -33.18 10.83
N LEU A 11 15.59 -32.80 9.68
CA LEU A 11 16.00 -31.59 8.98
C LEU A 11 15.54 -30.38 9.82
N SER A 12 16.47 -29.80 10.59
CA SER A 12 16.32 -28.49 11.18
C SER A 12 16.09 -27.48 10.05
N TYR A 13 14.90 -26.89 10.00
CA TYR A 13 14.53 -25.81 9.09
C TYR A 13 15.44 -24.61 9.36
N GLN A 14 16.52 -24.48 8.59
CA GLN A 14 17.38 -23.31 8.62
C GLN A 14 16.55 -22.14 8.09
N GLY A 15 16.28 -21.17 8.97
CA GLY A 15 15.49 -19.99 8.66
C GLY A 15 16.03 -19.29 7.42
N VAL A 16 15.29 -19.37 6.33
CA VAL A 16 15.47 -18.49 5.18
C VAL A 16 15.16 -17.09 5.69
N THR A 17 16.18 -16.26 5.91
CA THR A 17 15.96 -14.82 6.07
C THR A 17 15.34 -14.35 4.77
N GLN A 18 14.01 -14.13 4.76
CA GLN A 18 13.36 -13.47 3.64
C GLN A 18 14.13 -12.16 3.41
N PRO A 19 14.52 -11.84 2.16
CA PRO A 19 15.16 -10.56 1.87
C PRO A 19 14.26 -9.46 2.41
N GLU A 20 14.85 -8.51 3.14
CA GLU A 20 14.13 -7.34 3.66
C GLU A 20 13.41 -6.66 2.49
N LEU A 21 12.08 -6.64 2.52
CA LEU A 21 11.27 -6.02 1.47
C LEU A 21 11.45 -4.50 1.54
N LYS A 22 12.40 -4.00 0.74
CA LYS A 22 12.71 -2.57 0.63
C LYS A 22 11.88 -1.91 -0.48
N GLY A 23 11.41 -0.71 -0.19
CA GLY A 23 10.89 0.20 -1.20
C GLY A 23 11.96 1.18 -1.66
N SER A 24 11.59 2.09 -2.55
CA SER A 24 12.47 3.14 -3.05
C SER A 24 11.68 4.41 -3.35
N LEU A 25 12.39 5.54 -3.41
CA LEU A 25 11.80 6.79 -3.86
C LEU A 25 11.25 6.69 -5.30
N THR A 26 12.02 6.09 -6.22
CA THR A 26 11.64 6.00 -7.63
C THR A 26 10.32 5.26 -7.84
N THR A 27 10.17 4.10 -7.22
CA THR A 27 8.92 3.34 -7.29
C THR A 27 7.79 4.02 -6.52
N SER A 28 8.08 4.74 -5.44
CA SER A 28 7.08 5.60 -4.78
C SER A 28 6.59 6.75 -5.67
N GLU A 29 7.46 7.33 -6.51
CA GLU A 29 7.10 8.35 -7.51
C GLU A 29 6.16 7.78 -8.59
N GLU A 30 6.40 6.55 -9.04
CA GLU A 30 5.50 5.84 -9.97
C GLU A 30 4.12 5.62 -9.36
N LEU A 31 4.05 5.18 -8.09
CA LEU A 31 2.78 5.00 -7.36
C LEU A 31 2.08 6.33 -7.10
N TYR A 32 2.84 7.41 -6.84
CA TYR A 32 2.31 8.76 -6.79
C TYR A 32 1.69 9.16 -8.12
N ASN A 33 2.38 8.96 -9.25
CA ASN A 33 1.84 9.27 -10.58
C ASN A 33 0.57 8.46 -10.86
N ARG A 34 0.56 7.17 -10.53
CA ARG A 34 -0.63 6.34 -10.67
C ARG A 34 -1.79 6.82 -9.80
N SER A 35 -1.51 7.27 -8.57
CA SER A 35 -2.52 7.87 -7.70
C SER A 35 -3.11 9.16 -8.31
N GLN A 36 -2.31 9.95 -9.03
CA GLN A 36 -2.76 11.16 -9.73
C GLN A 36 -3.63 10.83 -10.93
N GLU A 37 -3.28 9.81 -11.72
CA GLU A 37 -4.09 9.33 -12.84
C GLU A 37 -5.48 8.90 -12.38
N LEU A 38 -5.53 8.01 -11.39
CA LEU A 38 -6.79 7.52 -10.81
C LEU A 38 -7.59 8.67 -10.19
N GLN A 39 -6.93 9.60 -9.50
CA GLN A 39 -7.59 10.80 -8.98
C GLN A 39 -8.23 11.64 -10.11
N GLY A 40 -7.60 11.70 -11.28
CA GLY A 40 -8.09 12.41 -12.47
C GLY A 40 -9.40 11.86 -13.03
N LEU A 41 -9.65 10.55 -12.87
CA LEU A 41 -10.87 9.87 -13.31
C LEU A 41 -12.08 10.19 -12.43
N ARG A 42 -11.86 10.64 -11.19
CA ARG A 42 -12.94 10.90 -10.23
C ARG A 42 -13.79 12.08 -10.69
N ASN A 43 -15.07 12.06 -10.29
CA ASN A 43 -15.95 13.21 -10.49
C ASN A 43 -15.36 14.52 -9.93
N ASP A 44 -15.82 15.68 -10.42
CA ASP A 44 -15.22 16.98 -10.12
C ASP A 44 -15.11 17.33 -8.64
N TRP A 45 -16.08 16.92 -7.82
CA TRP A 45 -16.04 17.19 -6.39
C TRP A 45 -14.99 16.31 -5.72
N ASP A 46 -15.01 15.02 -6.01
CA ASP A 46 -14.10 14.03 -5.46
C ASP A 46 -12.65 14.24 -5.93
N ARG A 47 -12.44 14.66 -7.17
CA ARG A 47 -11.14 15.04 -7.71
C ARG A 47 -10.53 16.20 -6.91
N ARG A 48 -11.37 17.19 -6.54
CA ARG A 48 -10.94 18.42 -5.85
C ARG A 48 -10.88 18.32 -4.32
N ASN A 49 -11.63 17.40 -3.72
CA ASN A 49 -11.76 17.32 -2.25
C ASN A 49 -11.35 15.96 -1.68
N GLY A 50 -11.25 14.92 -2.51
CA GLY A 50 -10.84 13.59 -2.10
C GLY A 50 -9.38 13.29 -2.35
N THR A 51 -8.94 12.13 -1.84
CA THR A 51 -7.60 11.59 -2.01
C THR A 51 -7.72 10.18 -2.59
N THR A 52 -6.77 9.83 -3.45
CA THR A 52 -6.52 8.47 -3.92
C THR A 52 -5.12 8.09 -3.47
N ALA A 53 -4.96 6.88 -2.94
CA ALA A 53 -3.68 6.32 -2.54
C ALA A 53 -3.46 5.00 -3.26
N VAL A 54 -2.21 4.74 -3.64
CA VAL A 54 -1.77 3.49 -4.25
C VAL A 54 -0.56 3.00 -3.46
N MET A 55 -0.58 1.75 -3.00
CA MET A 55 0.51 1.12 -2.26
C MET A 55 0.90 -0.20 -2.90
N ARG A 56 2.19 -0.43 -3.06
CA ARG A 56 2.72 -1.74 -3.47
C ARG A 56 2.82 -2.65 -2.26
N ALA A 57 2.40 -3.90 -2.44
CA ALA A 57 2.40 -4.91 -1.39
C ALA A 57 2.65 -6.31 -1.97
N ILE A 58 3.10 -7.23 -1.11
CA ILE A 58 3.04 -8.67 -1.38
C ILE A 58 1.72 -9.20 -0.82
N ASP A 59 0.93 -9.91 -1.63
CA ASP A 59 -0.15 -10.76 -1.12
C ASP A 59 0.49 -12.00 -0.51
N ASN A 60 0.44 -12.12 0.82
CA ASN A 60 1.07 -13.19 1.57
C ASN A 60 0.40 -14.55 1.35
N GLU A 61 -0.79 -14.60 0.75
CA GLU A 61 -1.43 -15.87 0.37
C GLU A 61 -0.86 -16.42 -0.94
N THR A 62 -0.58 -15.56 -1.92
CA THR A 62 -0.14 -15.97 -3.26
C THR A 62 1.36 -15.79 -3.49
N GLY A 63 2.02 -14.93 -2.71
CA GLY A 63 3.39 -14.47 -2.92
C GLY A 63 3.53 -13.44 -4.05
N GLU A 64 2.43 -13.00 -4.65
CA GLU A 64 2.45 -12.08 -5.79
C GLU A 64 2.50 -10.61 -5.33
N GLU A 65 3.12 -9.78 -6.16
CA GLU A 65 3.07 -8.34 -5.98
C GLU A 65 1.76 -7.76 -6.51
N VAL A 66 1.13 -6.93 -5.68
CA VAL A 66 -0.14 -6.26 -6.00
C VAL A 66 -0.05 -4.76 -5.67
N LEU A 67 -0.90 -3.99 -6.33
CA LEU A 67 -1.10 -2.57 -6.04
C LEU A 67 -2.45 -2.39 -5.32
N LEU A 68 -2.40 -2.00 -4.07
CA LEU A 68 -3.58 -1.69 -3.28
C LEU A 68 -4.00 -0.25 -3.54
N VAL A 69 -5.24 -0.06 -3.97
CA VAL A 69 -5.79 1.24 -4.35
C VAL A 69 -6.93 1.59 -3.39
N ALA A 70 -6.90 2.77 -2.78
CA ALA A 70 -8.00 3.25 -1.96
C ALA A 70 -8.28 4.72 -2.18
N THR A 71 -9.45 5.14 -1.70
CA THR A 71 -9.89 6.53 -1.75
C THR A 71 -10.49 6.92 -0.42
N ASN A 72 -10.68 8.21 -0.15
CA ASN A 72 -11.37 8.68 1.06
C ASN A 72 -12.91 8.47 1.01
N SER A 73 -13.39 7.56 0.16
CA SER A 73 -14.81 7.22 0.03
C SER A 73 -15.18 6.13 1.05
N PRO A 74 -16.30 6.25 1.78
CA PRO A 74 -16.74 5.21 2.73
C PRO A 74 -17.25 3.93 2.04
N LYS A 75 -17.25 3.88 0.70
CA LYS A 75 -17.71 2.73 -0.07
C LYS A 75 -16.77 1.54 0.15
N LYS A 76 -17.35 0.41 0.54
CA LYS A 76 -16.63 -0.86 0.72
C LYS A 76 -16.25 -1.55 -0.60
N THR A 77 -16.98 -1.24 -1.67
CA THR A 77 -16.75 -1.79 -3.01
C THR A 77 -16.14 -0.76 -3.94
N ILE A 78 -15.56 -1.23 -5.05
CA ILE A 78 -14.98 -0.38 -6.09
C ILE A 78 -15.96 0.72 -6.53
N ILE A 79 -15.46 1.95 -6.57
CA ILE A 79 -16.22 3.10 -7.04
C ILE A 79 -16.43 3.01 -8.56
N SER A 80 -17.52 3.60 -9.06
CA SER A 80 -17.86 3.62 -10.49
C SER A 80 -16.70 4.10 -11.35
N ASP A 81 -16.02 5.15 -10.90
CA ASP A 81 -14.98 5.86 -11.64
C ASP A 81 -13.76 4.96 -11.92
N PHE A 82 -13.55 3.93 -11.08
CA PHE A 82 -12.43 2.99 -11.21
C PHE A 82 -12.82 1.69 -11.93
N LYS A 83 -14.11 1.42 -12.15
CA LYS A 83 -14.54 0.19 -12.84
C LYS A 83 -14.02 0.17 -14.27
N GLY A 84 -13.26 -0.86 -14.61
CA GLY A 84 -12.64 -1.01 -15.93
C GLY A 84 -11.39 -0.15 -16.16
N ASN A 85 -10.96 0.64 -15.15
CA ASN A 85 -9.77 1.51 -15.23
C ASN A 85 -8.62 1.03 -14.33
N LEU A 86 -8.85 0.02 -13.48
CA LEU A 86 -7.80 -0.62 -12.71
C LEU A 86 -7.04 -1.64 -13.57
N MET A 87 -5.72 -1.73 -13.34
CA MET A 87 -4.85 -2.72 -13.96
C MET A 87 -5.08 -4.12 -13.36
N GLY A 88 -4.61 -5.17 -14.02
CA GLY A 88 -4.85 -6.56 -13.60
C GLY A 88 -4.32 -6.91 -12.20
N ASN A 89 -3.26 -6.23 -11.76
CA ASN A 89 -2.66 -6.39 -10.43
C ASN A 89 -3.12 -5.32 -9.43
N GLU A 90 -4.09 -4.47 -9.77
CA GLU A 90 -4.64 -3.45 -8.88
C GLU A 90 -5.88 -3.94 -8.14
N ILE A 91 -5.86 -3.84 -6.82
CA ILE A 91 -6.93 -4.27 -5.93
C ILE A 91 -7.50 -3.05 -5.22
N TYR A 92 -8.80 -2.78 -5.42
CA TYR A 92 -9.47 -1.72 -4.68
C TYR A 92 -9.78 -2.14 -3.24
N ILE A 93 -9.24 -1.38 -2.28
CA ILE A 93 -9.50 -1.52 -0.85
C ILE A 93 -10.47 -0.41 -0.42
N GLY A 94 -11.73 -0.79 -0.20
CA GLY A 94 -12.79 0.12 0.23
C GLY A 94 -12.98 0.16 1.74
N GLY A 95 -13.37 1.31 2.28
CA GLY A 95 -13.60 1.46 3.72
C GLY A 95 -13.76 2.90 4.16
N LYS A 96 -14.20 3.09 5.40
CA LYS A 96 -14.28 4.43 6.00
C LYS A 96 -12.90 4.86 6.49
N GLY A 97 -12.44 6.02 6.07
CA GLY A 97 -11.20 6.63 6.55
C GLY A 97 -10.55 7.50 5.48
N HIS A 98 -9.30 7.89 5.73
CA HIS A 98 -8.44 8.43 4.69
C HIS A 98 -8.01 7.33 3.71
N ALA A 99 -7.52 7.70 2.53
CA ALA A 99 -7.14 6.71 1.51
C ALA A 99 -6.01 5.78 2.01
N GLU A 100 -4.93 6.35 2.56
CA GLU A 100 -3.79 5.63 3.12
C GLU A 100 -4.19 4.80 4.34
N GLU A 101 -4.97 5.40 5.24
CA GLU A 101 -5.52 4.73 6.43
C GLU A 101 -6.35 3.51 6.05
N THR A 102 -7.15 3.62 4.99
CA THR A 102 -8.05 2.55 4.55
C THR A 102 -7.24 1.35 4.05
N ILE A 103 -6.18 1.57 3.27
CA ILE A 103 -5.28 0.48 2.87
C ILE A 103 -4.62 -0.14 4.10
N ILE A 104 -3.99 0.67 4.95
CA ILE A 104 -3.19 0.18 6.09
C ILE A 104 -4.03 -0.63 7.08
N LYS A 105 -5.27 -0.20 7.36
CA LYS A 105 -6.18 -0.91 8.29
C LYS A 105 -6.75 -2.20 7.71
N ASN A 106 -6.94 -2.27 6.39
CA ASN A 106 -7.51 -3.45 5.74
C ASN A 106 -6.43 -4.39 5.16
N ALA A 107 -5.16 -3.99 5.17
CA ALA A 107 -4.05 -4.82 4.75
C ALA A 107 -3.97 -6.12 5.58
N GLY A 108 -4.22 -6.01 6.89
CA GLY A 108 -4.15 -7.14 7.83
C GLY A 108 -2.83 -7.89 7.74
N ASP A 109 -2.89 -9.21 7.94
CA ASP A 109 -1.77 -10.13 7.70
C ASP A 109 -1.75 -10.64 6.24
N ARG A 110 -2.76 -10.27 5.44
CA ARG A 110 -2.84 -10.66 4.03
C ARG A 110 -1.83 -9.91 3.18
N TYR A 111 -1.57 -8.63 3.47
CA TYR A 111 -0.71 -7.81 2.62
C TYR A 111 0.50 -7.25 3.38
N THR A 112 1.69 -7.56 2.88
CA THR A 112 2.92 -6.91 3.35
C THR A 112 3.18 -5.65 2.55
N LEU A 113 2.84 -4.49 3.11
CA LEU A 113 3.05 -3.18 2.49
C LEU A 113 4.55 -2.87 2.34
N ILE A 114 4.94 -2.27 1.22
CA ILE A 114 6.33 -1.95 0.90
C ILE A 114 6.52 -0.44 0.75
N GLU A 115 5.65 0.21 -0.03
CA GLU A 115 5.75 1.63 -0.37
C GLU A 115 4.46 2.12 -1.02
N GLY A 116 4.35 3.42 -1.24
CA GLY A 116 3.18 4.02 -1.87
C GLY A 116 3.29 5.49 -2.18
N GLY A 117 2.24 5.96 -2.86
CA GLY A 117 2.05 7.34 -3.24
C GLY A 117 0.59 7.76 -3.09
N SER A 118 0.38 9.02 -2.74
CA SER A 118 -0.95 9.60 -2.55
C SER A 118 -1.14 10.86 -3.38
N SER A 119 -2.35 11.07 -3.91
CA SER A 119 -2.65 12.20 -4.79
C SER A 119 -2.68 13.55 -4.07
N ARG A 120 -2.59 13.53 -2.75
CA ARG A 120 -2.52 14.70 -1.87
C ARG A 120 -1.53 14.44 -0.75
N ASN A 121 -1.12 15.54 -0.12
CA ASN A 121 -0.21 15.50 1.01
C ASN A 121 -0.78 14.64 2.14
N VAL A 122 0.07 13.76 2.66
CA VAL A 122 -0.27 12.85 3.76
C VAL A 122 -0.58 13.66 5.01
N CYS A 123 -1.62 13.30 5.75
CA CYS A 123 -1.96 14.02 6.99
C CYS A 123 -1.02 13.66 8.15
N LYS A 124 -0.68 14.66 8.97
CA LYS A 124 0.23 14.49 10.12
C LYS A 124 -0.39 13.67 11.25
N GLY A 125 -1.70 13.84 11.48
CA GLY A 125 -2.34 13.29 12.68
C GLY A 125 -2.70 11.81 12.61
N ILE A 126 -2.93 11.26 11.42
CA ILE A 126 -3.45 9.89 11.24
C ILE A 126 -2.55 9.08 10.32
N CYS A 127 -2.40 9.52 9.08
CA CYS A 127 -1.74 8.71 8.05
C CYS A 127 -0.22 8.63 8.27
N GLN A 128 0.45 9.73 8.62
CA GLN A 128 1.89 9.72 8.87
C GLN A 128 2.26 8.70 9.98
N PRO A 129 1.67 8.73 11.19
CA PRO A 129 1.97 7.73 12.22
C PRO A 129 1.67 6.29 11.80
N LEU A 130 0.62 6.08 11.00
CA LEU A 130 0.27 4.73 10.49
C LEU A 130 1.30 4.21 9.48
N ILE A 131 1.79 5.08 8.59
CA ILE A 131 2.83 4.75 7.60
C ILE A 131 4.14 4.45 8.32
N GLU A 132 4.55 5.32 9.24
CA GLU A 132 5.76 5.13 10.06
C GLU A 132 5.67 3.87 10.92
N GLY A 133 4.49 3.58 11.49
CA GLY A 133 4.23 2.34 12.24
C GLY A 133 4.33 1.05 11.40
N LYS A 134 4.32 1.16 10.06
CA LYS A 134 4.59 0.04 9.14
C LYS A 134 6.06 -0.01 8.69
N GLY A 135 6.94 0.78 9.30
CA GLY A 135 8.36 0.83 8.99
C GLY A 135 8.69 1.62 7.73
N MET A 136 7.76 2.45 7.25
CA MET A 136 7.96 3.30 6.07
C MET A 136 8.30 4.73 6.50
N GLN A 137 9.20 5.38 5.77
CA GLN A 137 9.41 6.83 5.89
C GLN A 137 8.58 7.59 4.86
N LEU A 138 8.31 8.86 5.13
CA LEU A 138 7.76 9.78 4.13
C LEU A 138 8.89 10.60 3.51
N GLY A 139 8.79 10.94 2.23
CA GLY A 139 9.81 11.76 1.58
C GLY A 139 9.49 12.12 0.12
N GLY A 140 10.56 12.39 -0.63
CA GLY A 140 10.50 12.81 -2.04
C GLY A 140 10.22 14.30 -2.22
N LEU A 141 9.65 14.66 -3.37
CA LEU A 141 9.28 16.05 -3.68
C LEU A 141 8.33 16.62 -2.62
N GLU A 142 8.60 17.87 -2.23
CA GLU A 142 7.77 18.62 -1.31
C GLU A 142 6.67 19.39 -2.02
N PHE A 143 5.47 19.37 -1.43
CA PHE A 143 4.31 20.06 -1.94
C PHE A 143 3.76 21.00 -0.89
N ARG A 144 3.40 22.23 -1.30
CA ARG A 144 2.71 23.18 -0.43
C ARG A 144 1.41 22.56 0.08
N GLY A 145 1.25 22.52 1.40
CA GLY A 145 0.11 21.92 2.08
C GLY A 145 -0.51 22.84 3.14
N ARG A 146 -1.56 22.35 3.80
CA ARG A 146 -2.13 22.96 4.99
C ARG A 146 -1.31 22.58 6.23
N ALA A 147 -1.50 23.29 7.34
CA ALA A 147 -0.75 23.06 8.58
C ALA A 147 -0.86 21.62 9.11
N ASP A 148 -2.01 20.97 8.92
CA ASP A 148 -2.31 19.59 9.32
C ASP A 148 -1.74 18.52 8.37
N LYS A 149 -1.09 18.92 7.28
CA LYS A 149 -0.49 18.03 6.28
C LYS A 149 1.03 18.06 6.36
N THR A 150 1.64 16.92 6.07
CA THR A 150 3.07 16.83 5.75
C THR A 150 3.33 17.52 4.40
N PRO A 151 4.58 17.83 4.04
CA PRO A 151 4.89 18.26 2.67
C PRO A 151 4.93 17.08 1.68
N TYR A 152 4.88 15.84 2.16
CA TYR A 152 5.16 14.64 1.37
C TYR A 152 3.90 13.92 0.87
N ARG A 153 4.08 13.22 -0.24
CA ARG A 153 3.07 12.38 -0.91
C ARG A 153 3.54 10.95 -1.17
N MET A 154 4.81 10.68 -0.95
CA MET A 154 5.48 9.41 -1.22
C MET A 154 6.01 8.84 0.09
N PHE A 155 6.05 7.52 0.17
CA PHE A 155 6.53 6.81 1.35
C PHE A 155 6.99 5.39 1.02
N TRP A 156 8.06 4.91 1.68
CA TRP A 156 8.66 3.61 1.41
C TRP A 156 9.42 3.04 2.60
N LYS A 157 9.59 1.71 2.64
CA LYS A 157 10.48 1.00 3.57
C LYS A 157 11.95 1.19 3.15
N ASN A 158 12.82 1.50 4.12
CA ASN A 158 14.27 1.61 3.91
C ASN A 158 15.00 0.25 4.00
#